data_AF-A0AAU4RTE7-F1
#
_entry.id   AF-A0AAU4RTE7-F1
#
_cell.length_a   1.000
_cell.length_b   1.000
_cell.length_c   1.000
_cell.angle_alpha   90.00
_cell.angle_beta   90.00
_cell.angle_gamma   90.00
#
_symmetry.space_group_name_H-M   'P 1'
#
loop_
_entity.id
_entity.type
_entity.pdbx_description
1 polymer ?
#
loop_
_entity_poly.entity_id
_entity_poly.type
_entity_poly.pdbx_seq_one_letter_code
_entity_poly.pdbx_strand_id
1 'polypeptide(L)'
;MNATPQSPQGSEREELSRLLPAPADPDLSRDRHLLLKEHLMNHVQEESGLTARRWRLATRFVAPVALAAAVAGVAVSIGQTSGNTDTVAAGPDRISNVAYTLDQEPNNTVKMSMRVEGGELKCVNGNCSVPPTGPEPERVLADPAGLQHDLDRMGVHARVYREDPSCPVDQRDLNRDRGVTRAAIGKIERENNRLVTTIHRDKIPDGSTLVVFLPSNEDTPHGLFGVDVLKGELPSCYHAQNEELR
;
A
#
# COMPACT_ATOMS: atom_id res chain seq x y z
N MET A 1 -10.63 10.54 -43.63
CA MET A 1 -11.49 11.10 -42.59
C MET A 1 -11.63 10.03 -41.52
N ASN A 2 -10.88 10.13 -40.42
CA ASN A 2 -10.94 9.15 -39.33
C ASN A 2 -11.71 9.79 -38.18
N ALA A 3 -12.93 9.30 -37.94
CA ALA A 3 -13.75 9.70 -36.80
C ALA A 3 -13.29 8.91 -35.57
N THR A 4 -12.78 9.60 -34.56
CA THR A 4 -12.48 9.03 -33.24
C THR A 4 -13.80 8.70 -32.54
N PRO A 5 -13.97 7.49 -31.97
CA PRO A 5 -15.19 7.13 -31.25
C PRO A 5 -15.34 8.00 -30.00
N GLN A 6 -16.45 8.72 -29.91
CA GLN A 6 -16.78 9.49 -28.72
C GLN A 6 -17.20 8.54 -27.60
N SER A 7 -16.54 8.65 -26.45
CA SER A 7 -16.93 7.91 -25.25
C SER A 7 -18.32 8.37 -24.79
N PRO A 8 -19.26 7.46 -24.50
CA PRO A 8 -20.62 7.82 -24.14
C PRO A 8 -20.65 8.67 -22.86
N GLN A 9 -21.41 9.77 -22.91
CA GLN A 9 -21.50 10.74 -21.82
C GLN A 9 -22.25 10.13 -20.64
N GLY A 10 -21.99 10.62 -19.41
CA GLY A 10 -22.54 10.03 -18.18
C GLY A 10 -24.07 9.91 -18.15
N SER A 11 -24.79 10.81 -18.83
CA SER A 11 -26.26 10.75 -18.97
C SER A 11 -26.73 9.58 -19.83
N GLU A 12 -26.00 9.25 -20.90
CA GLU A 12 -26.32 8.10 -21.76
C GLU A 12 -26.13 6.78 -21.00
N ARG A 13 -25.17 6.75 -20.07
CA ARG A 13 -24.91 5.58 -19.22
C ARG A 13 -26.04 5.31 -18.22
N GLU A 14 -26.70 6.36 -17.72
CA GLU A 14 -27.86 6.23 -16.85
C GLU A 14 -29.14 5.87 -17.62
N GLU A 15 -29.28 6.32 -18.86
CA GLU A 15 -30.37 5.85 -19.73
C GLU A 15 -30.19 4.37 -20.10
N LEU A 16 -28.95 3.95 -20.39
CA LEU A 16 -28.63 2.55 -20.66
C LEU A 16 -28.88 1.64 -19.45
N SER A 17 -28.59 2.09 -18.22
CA SER A 17 -28.84 1.28 -17.02
C SER A 17 -30.33 1.05 -16.74
N ARG A 18 -31.21 1.94 -17.21
CA ARG A 18 -32.67 1.77 -17.13
C ARG A 18 -33.22 0.83 -18.21
N LEU A 19 -32.51 0.71 -19.34
CA LEU A 19 -32.88 -0.19 -20.45
C LEU A 19 -32.41 -1.62 -20.22
N LEU A 20 -31.37 -1.81 -19.42
CA LEU A 20 -30.94 -3.14 -19.03
C LEU A 20 -31.93 -3.72 -18.01
N PRO A 21 -32.39 -4.97 -18.19
CA PRO A 21 -33.16 -5.65 -17.17
C PRO A 21 -32.35 -5.65 -15.87
N ALA A 22 -33.05 -5.50 -14.73
CA ALA A 22 -32.41 -5.59 -13.43
C ALA A 22 -31.51 -6.84 -13.41
N PRO A 23 -30.23 -6.72 -13.00
CA PRO A 23 -29.32 -7.85 -13.02
C PRO A 23 -29.99 -9.01 -12.29
N ALA A 24 -30.28 -10.07 -13.02
CA ALA A 24 -30.93 -11.23 -12.45
C ALA A 24 -29.96 -11.82 -11.43
N ASP A 25 -30.46 -12.10 -10.22
CA ASP A 25 -29.69 -12.90 -9.28
C ASP A 25 -29.37 -14.23 -9.97
N PRO A 26 -28.09 -14.57 -10.18
CA PRO A 26 -27.75 -15.81 -10.85
C PRO A 26 -28.31 -16.95 -10.01
N ASP A 27 -29.28 -17.68 -10.57
CA ASP A 27 -29.84 -18.87 -9.94
C ASP A 27 -28.79 -19.98 -9.98
N LEU A 28 -27.92 -20.00 -8.97
CA LEU A 28 -26.93 -21.04 -8.82
C LEU A 28 -27.64 -22.28 -8.27
N SER A 29 -27.41 -23.42 -8.91
CA SER A 29 -27.88 -24.70 -8.38
C SER A 29 -27.45 -24.87 -6.92
N ARG A 30 -28.29 -25.56 -6.13
CA ARG A 30 -28.06 -25.75 -4.68
C ARG A 30 -26.67 -26.32 -4.38
N ASP A 31 -26.16 -27.20 -5.24
CA ASP A 31 -24.84 -27.80 -5.11
C ASP A 31 -23.72 -26.76 -5.30
N ARG A 32 -23.88 -25.84 -6.25
CA ARG A 32 -22.91 -24.77 -6.50
C ARG A 32 -22.89 -23.75 -5.36
N HIS A 33 -24.04 -23.47 -4.75
CA HIS A 33 -24.11 -22.67 -3.52
C HIS A 33 -23.37 -23.32 -2.35
N LEU A 34 -23.48 -24.64 -2.18
CA LEU A 34 -22.77 -25.36 -1.12
C LEU A 34 -21.26 -25.32 -1.32
N LEU A 35 -20.77 -25.56 -2.54
CA LEU A 35 -19.35 -25.48 -2.87
C LEU A 35 -18.77 -24.08 -2.63
N LEU A 36 -19.50 -23.03 -3.04
CA LEU A 36 -19.04 -21.66 -2.83
C LEU A 36 -18.98 -21.32 -1.33
N LYS A 37 -19.98 -21.77 -0.57
CA LYS A 37 -20.04 -21.59 0.88
C LYS A 37 -18.89 -22.33 1.58
N GLU A 38 -18.62 -23.58 1.22
CA GLU A 38 -17.51 -24.36 1.78
C GLU A 38 -16.17 -23.70 1.47
N HIS A 39 -15.95 -23.25 0.22
CA HIS A 39 -14.75 -22.54 -0.15
C HIS A 39 -14.57 -21.25 0.66
N LEU A 40 -15.63 -20.46 0.85
CA LEU A 40 -15.56 -19.21 1.61
C LEU A 40 -15.30 -19.46 3.10
N MET A 41 -15.94 -20.48 3.68
CA MET A 41 -15.70 -20.88 5.07
C MET A 41 -14.29 -21.41 5.32
N ASN A 42 -13.71 -22.13 4.35
CA ASN A 42 -12.32 -22.58 4.45
C ASN A 42 -11.36 -21.40 4.42
N HIS A 43 -11.61 -20.41 3.56
CA HIS A 43 -10.72 -19.25 3.43
C HIS A 43 -10.74 -18.36 4.68
N VAL A 44 -11.92 -18.12 5.27
CA VAL A 44 -12.05 -17.35 6.53
C VAL A 44 -11.38 -18.07 7.71
N GLN A 45 -11.45 -19.40 7.76
CA GLN A 45 -10.78 -20.19 8.81
C GLN A 45 -9.25 -20.17 8.70
N GLU A 46 -8.72 -20.18 7.47
CA GLU A 46 -7.29 -20.08 7.22
C GLU A 46 -6.74 -18.72 7.70
N GLU A 47 -7.46 -17.62 7.43
CA GLU A 47 -7.08 -16.29 7.90
C GLU A 47 -7.17 -16.14 9.43
N SER A 48 -8.17 -16.76 10.07
CA SER A 48 -8.38 -16.67 11.52
C SER A 48 -7.49 -17.61 12.35
N GLY A 49 -6.99 -18.70 11.76
CA GLY A 49 -6.02 -19.60 12.42
C GLY A 49 -4.65 -18.97 12.65
N LEU A 50 -4.23 -18.03 11.79
CA LEU A 50 -2.93 -17.36 11.87
C LEU A 50 -2.86 -16.31 12.99
N THR A 51 -3.99 -15.74 13.42
CA THR A 51 -4.04 -14.76 14.52
C THR A 51 -4.15 -15.43 15.89
N ALA A 52 -4.84 -16.58 16.00
CA ALA A 52 -5.07 -17.25 17.28
C ALA A 52 -3.86 -18.01 17.85
N ARG A 53 -2.89 -18.43 17.02
CA ARG A 53 -1.76 -19.26 17.47
C ARG A 53 -0.68 -18.50 18.23
N ARG A 54 -0.55 -17.18 18.01
CA ARG A 54 0.58 -16.39 18.56
C ARG A 54 0.37 -15.92 20.00
N TRP A 55 -0.87 -15.95 20.53
CA TRP A 55 -1.18 -15.42 21.85
C TRP A 55 -1.02 -16.41 23.02
N ARG A 56 -0.81 -17.71 22.76
CA ARG A 56 -0.73 -18.72 23.84
C ARG A 56 0.68 -19.03 24.35
N LEU A 57 1.70 -18.29 23.93
CA LEU A 57 3.09 -18.54 24.34
C LEU A 57 3.73 -17.41 25.17
N ALA A 58 3.00 -16.35 25.51
CA ALA A 58 3.54 -15.19 26.23
C ALA A 58 3.21 -15.15 27.75
N THR A 59 2.71 -16.24 28.35
CA THR A 59 2.22 -16.22 29.75
C THR A 59 2.81 -17.31 30.66
N ARG A 60 4.08 -17.69 30.48
CA ARG A 60 4.79 -18.47 31.52
C ARG A 60 6.28 -18.19 31.53
N PHE A 61 6.71 -17.11 32.20
CA PHE A 61 7.91 -17.12 33.05
C PHE A 61 7.78 -16.02 34.12
N VAL A 62 7.16 -16.42 35.24
CA VAL A 62 7.32 -15.76 36.53
C VAL A 62 8.35 -16.57 37.30
N ALA A 63 9.46 -15.94 37.68
CA ALA A 63 10.27 -16.34 38.84
C ALA A 63 10.83 -15.07 39.50
N PRO A 64 10.57 -14.82 40.80
CA PRO A 64 11.13 -13.73 41.59
C PRO A 64 12.43 -14.16 42.30
N VAL A 65 13.04 -13.21 43.03
CA VAL A 65 14.16 -13.28 44.02
C VAL A 65 15.43 -12.57 43.50
N ALA A 66 16.13 -11.64 44.18
CA ALA A 66 15.90 -10.73 45.32
C ALA A 66 17.15 -9.83 45.46
N LEU A 67 17.02 -8.65 46.10
CA LEU A 67 18.06 -7.83 46.80
C LEU A 67 19.18 -7.19 45.93
N ALA A 68 19.64 -5.93 46.10
CA ALA A 68 19.39 -4.87 47.07
C ALA A 68 19.98 -3.52 46.57
N ALA A 69 19.60 -2.44 47.27
CA ALA A 69 20.35 -1.20 47.55
C ALA A 69 19.76 0.11 46.97
N ALA A 70 19.19 0.85 47.91
CA ALA A 70 18.60 2.17 47.86
C ALA A 70 19.51 3.28 47.32
N VAL A 71 18.92 4.25 46.60
CA VAL A 71 19.09 5.69 46.87
C VAL A 71 17.76 6.40 46.61
N ALA A 72 17.39 7.26 47.55
CA ALA A 72 16.18 8.06 47.56
C ALA A 72 16.10 9.06 46.39
N GLY A 73 14.90 9.24 45.87
CA GLY A 73 14.56 10.31 44.93
C GLY A 73 13.06 10.52 44.91
N VAL A 74 12.54 11.26 45.89
CA VAL A 74 11.16 11.76 45.85
C VAL A 74 11.07 12.77 44.72
N ALA A 75 10.35 12.41 43.66
CA ALA A 75 9.86 13.36 42.68
C ALA A 75 8.35 13.17 42.53
N VAL A 76 7.60 13.81 43.43
CA VAL A 76 6.18 14.10 43.21
C VAL A 76 6.12 15.09 42.06
N SER A 77 5.61 14.66 40.90
CA SER A 77 5.10 15.56 39.87
C SER A 77 3.60 15.35 39.75
N ILE A 78 2.87 16.04 40.65
CA ILE A 78 1.50 16.44 40.39
C ILE A 78 1.60 17.55 39.34
N GLY A 79 1.15 17.23 38.13
CA GLY A 79 1.21 18.12 36.98
C GLY A 79 0.10 17.81 35.99
N GLN A 80 -1.14 17.76 36.48
CA GLN A 80 -2.31 18.00 35.64
C GLN A 80 -2.19 19.40 35.06
N THR A 81 -1.68 19.49 33.84
CA THR A 81 -1.99 20.60 32.95
C THR A 81 -2.84 20.01 31.84
N SER A 82 -4.14 20.25 31.94
CA SER A 82 -5.09 20.12 30.84
C SER A 82 -4.71 21.13 29.76
N GLY A 83 -3.71 20.79 28.96
CA GLY A 83 -3.57 21.33 27.62
C GLY A 83 -4.39 20.45 26.70
N ASN A 84 -5.38 21.03 26.02
CA ASN A 84 -5.94 20.46 24.80
C ASN A 84 -4.79 20.29 23.80
N THR A 85 -4.07 19.18 23.87
CA THR A 85 -3.46 18.61 22.69
C THR A 85 -4.58 17.87 22.00
N ASP A 86 -4.99 18.34 20.84
CA ASP A 86 -5.78 17.55 19.91
C ASP A 86 -5.19 16.15 19.86
N THR A 87 -5.89 15.20 20.46
CA THR A 87 -5.54 13.79 20.38
C THR A 87 -5.75 13.43 18.91
N VAL A 88 -4.71 13.62 18.10
CA VAL A 88 -4.64 13.06 16.74
C VAL A 88 -4.95 11.60 16.93
N ALA A 89 -6.13 11.17 16.49
CA ALA A 89 -6.59 9.81 16.65
C ALA A 89 -5.47 8.89 16.13
N ALA A 90 -4.89 8.10 17.03
CA ALA A 90 -3.83 7.17 16.66
C ALA A 90 -4.42 6.23 15.61
N GLY A 91 -3.87 6.27 14.39
CA GLY A 91 -4.23 5.35 13.33
C GLY A 91 -4.00 3.89 13.72
N PRO A 92 -4.43 2.92 12.90
CA PRO A 92 -4.15 1.53 13.17
C PRO A 92 -2.63 1.28 13.16
N ASP A 93 -2.12 0.52 14.14
CA ASP A 93 -0.69 0.15 14.18
C ASP A 93 -0.28 -0.73 12.98
N ARG A 94 -1.24 -1.44 12.38
CA ARG A 94 -1.03 -2.31 11.22
C ARG A 94 -2.28 -2.45 10.38
N ILE A 95 -2.10 -2.41 9.06
CA ILE A 95 -3.11 -2.76 8.07
C ILE A 95 -2.55 -3.87 7.18
N SER A 96 -3.35 -4.90 6.89
CA SER A 96 -2.97 -6.02 6.05
C SER A 96 -4.04 -6.28 5.00
N ASN A 97 -3.61 -6.40 3.75
CA ASN A 97 -4.42 -6.75 2.59
C ASN A 97 -3.74 -7.95 1.87
N VAL A 98 -4.43 -8.57 0.92
CA VAL A 98 -3.90 -9.67 0.09
C VAL A 98 -2.61 -9.26 -0.64
N ALA A 99 -2.58 -8.03 -1.14
CA ALA A 99 -1.46 -7.51 -1.95
C ALA A 99 -0.36 -6.80 -1.14
N TYR A 100 -0.66 -6.30 0.07
CA TYR A 100 0.30 -5.49 0.83
C TYR A 100 0.07 -5.52 2.34
N THR A 101 1.09 -5.12 3.10
CA THR A 101 0.98 -4.78 4.52
C THR A 101 1.56 -3.40 4.78
N LEU A 102 0.92 -2.64 5.65
CA LEU A 102 1.40 -1.37 6.19
C LEU A 102 1.55 -1.54 7.70
N ASP A 103 2.74 -1.30 8.21
CA ASP A 103 3.06 -1.40 9.63
C ASP A 103 3.53 -0.02 10.10
N GLN A 104 2.85 0.54 11.11
CA GLN A 104 3.28 1.78 11.73
C GLN A 104 4.48 1.48 12.62
N GLU A 105 5.57 2.20 12.38
CA GLU A 105 6.80 2.06 13.14
C GLU A 105 7.04 3.33 14.00
N PRO A 106 7.90 3.24 15.02
CA PRO A 106 8.31 4.42 15.79
C PRO A 106 8.91 5.51 14.91
N ASN A 107 9.07 6.73 15.43
CA ASN A 107 9.72 7.84 14.72
C ASN A 107 9.01 8.27 13.42
N ASN A 108 7.67 8.25 13.43
CA ASN A 108 6.85 8.71 12.32
C ASN A 108 7.04 7.92 11.01
N THR A 109 7.50 6.68 11.09
CA THR A 109 7.70 5.83 9.90
C THR A 109 6.53 4.88 9.65
N VAL A 110 6.36 4.49 8.39
CA VAL A 110 5.44 3.45 7.96
C VAL A 110 6.21 2.47 7.08
N LYS A 111 6.31 1.21 7.51
CA LYS A 111 6.88 0.13 6.71
C LYS A 111 5.80 -0.41 5.78
N MET A 112 6.02 -0.28 4.48
CA MET A 112 5.15 -0.81 3.44
C MET A 112 5.80 -2.04 2.82
N SER A 113 5.05 -3.14 2.75
CA SER A 113 5.49 -4.39 2.13
C SER A 113 4.49 -4.82 1.07
N MET A 114 4.90 -4.85 -0.19
CA MET A 114 4.13 -5.30 -1.35
C MET A 114 4.44 -6.77 -1.66
N ARG A 115 3.43 -7.62 -1.86
CA ARG A 115 3.62 -9.04 -2.19
C ARG A 115 4.04 -9.18 -3.66
N VAL A 116 5.12 -9.93 -3.90
CA VAL A 116 5.61 -10.25 -5.24
C VAL A 116 6.08 -11.70 -5.28
N GLU A 117 5.41 -12.54 -6.05
CA GLU A 117 5.68 -13.97 -6.13
C GLU A 117 6.59 -14.29 -7.32
N GLY A 118 7.56 -15.18 -7.13
CA GLY A 118 8.46 -15.59 -8.22
C GLY A 118 9.35 -14.47 -8.78
N GLY A 119 10.08 -14.78 -9.85
CA GLY A 119 10.99 -13.85 -10.55
C GLY A 119 12.21 -13.39 -9.74
N GLU A 120 13.23 -12.84 -10.40
CA GLU A 120 14.28 -12.03 -9.76
C GLU A 120 13.95 -10.56 -9.98
N LEU A 121 14.25 -9.68 -9.03
CA LEU A 121 13.98 -8.25 -9.14
C LEU A 121 15.27 -7.46 -8.92
N LYS A 122 15.53 -6.49 -9.79
CA LYS A 122 16.60 -5.52 -9.59
C LYS A 122 15.98 -4.19 -9.16
N CYS A 123 16.29 -3.75 -7.94
CA CYS A 123 15.82 -2.47 -7.42
C CYS A 123 16.96 -1.44 -7.43
N VAL A 124 16.73 -0.29 -8.09
CA VAL A 124 17.67 0.82 -8.19
C VAL A 124 16.91 2.11 -7.89
N ASN A 125 17.41 2.93 -6.95
CA ASN A 125 16.85 4.25 -6.62
C ASN A 125 15.34 4.29 -6.36
N GLY A 126 14.79 3.27 -5.70
CA GLY A 126 13.35 3.24 -5.39
C GLY A 126 12.46 2.69 -6.49
N ASN A 127 13.05 2.14 -7.56
CA ASN A 127 12.31 1.48 -8.63
C ASN A 127 12.78 0.03 -8.78
N CYS A 128 11.85 -0.91 -8.85
CA CYS A 128 12.14 -2.32 -9.04
C CYS A 128 11.69 -2.79 -10.43
N SER A 129 12.58 -3.50 -11.14
CA SER A 129 12.33 -4.04 -12.47
C SER A 129 12.71 -5.53 -12.57
N VAL A 130 12.02 -6.27 -13.44
CA VAL A 130 12.37 -7.65 -13.80
C VAL A 130 13.60 -7.61 -14.72
N PRO A 131 14.64 -8.43 -14.49
CA PRO A 131 15.75 -8.55 -15.43
C PRO A 131 15.26 -9.18 -16.75
N PRO A 132 15.88 -8.84 -17.90
CA PRO A 132 15.39 -9.24 -19.22
C PRO A 132 15.41 -10.75 -19.49
N THR A 133 16.16 -11.52 -18.69
CA THR A 133 16.38 -12.96 -18.89
C THR A 133 15.80 -13.83 -17.77
N GLY A 134 15.00 -13.27 -16.86
CA GLY A 134 14.42 -13.99 -15.73
C GLY A 134 12.97 -14.46 -15.99
N PRO A 135 12.48 -15.46 -15.24
CA PRO A 135 11.04 -15.74 -15.21
C PRO A 135 10.30 -14.51 -14.69
N GLU A 136 9.17 -14.19 -15.31
CA GLU A 136 8.34 -13.07 -14.87
C GLU A 136 7.75 -13.38 -13.47
N PRO A 137 7.85 -12.45 -12.51
CA PRO A 137 7.19 -12.61 -11.22
C PRO A 137 5.67 -12.61 -11.39
N GLU A 138 4.99 -13.51 -10.70
CA GLU A 138 3.55 -13.45 -10.51
C GLU A 138 3.21 -12.26 -9.61
N ARG A 139 2.40 -11.35 -10.14
CA ARG A 139 2.10 -10.07 -9.52
C ARG A 139 0.79 -10.18 -8.75
N VAL A 140 0.84 -9.90 -7.46
CA VAL A 140 -0.40 -9.70 -6.69
C VAL A 140 -0.81 -8.24 -6.86
N LEU A 141 -1.84 -8.03 -7.67
CA LEU A 141 -2.32 -6.70 -8.03
C LEU A 141 -2.97 -6.03 -6.81
N ALA A 142 -2.34 -4.98 -6.31
CA ALA A 142 -2.98 -4.09 -5.35
C ALA A 142 -4.07 -3.26 -6.03
N ASP A 143 -5.15 -3.02 -5.30
CA ASP A 143 -6.15 -2.02 -5.65
C ASP A 143 -5.62 -0.62 -5.28
N PRO A 144 -5.46 0.32 -6.24
CA PRO A 144 -4.96 1.66 -5.97
C PRO A 144 -5.83 2.41 -4.97
N ALA A 145 -7.15 2.27 -5.04
CA ALA A 145 -8.07 2.97 -4.16
C ALA A 145 -7.98 2.46 -2.71
N GLY A 146 -7.92 1.14 -2.53
CA GLY A 146 -7.68 0.52 -1.23
C GLY A 146 -6.34 0.94 -0.61
N LEU A 147 -5.25 0.89 -1.38
CA LEU A 147 -3.93 1.30 -0.90
C LEU A 147 -3.88 2.79 -0.55
N GLN A 148 -4.50 3.65 -1.37
CA GLN A 148 -4.64 5.08 -1.08
C GLN A 148 -5.33 5.31 0.26
N HIS A 149 -6.50 4.70 0.44
CA HIS A 149 -7.28 4.83 1.67
C HIS A 149 -6.51 4.35 2.91
N ASP A 150 -5.79 3.23 2.79
CA ASP A 150 -5.02 2.69 3.89
C ASP A 150 -3.78 3.53 4.22
N LEU A 151 -3.09 4.11 3.23
CA LEU A 151 -2.01 5.07 3.45
C LEU A 151 -2.52 6.34 4.17
N ASP A 152 -3.67 6.86 3.75
CA ASP A 152 -4.31 8.01 4.39
C ASP A 152 -4.65 7.72 5.85
N ARG A 153 -5.16 6.51 6.15
CA ARG A 153 -5.42 6.05 7.53
C ARG A 153 -4.16 5.92 8.38
N MET A 154 -3.01 5.67 7.76
CA MET A 154 -1.69 5.66 8.40
C MET A 154 -1.09 7.07 8.51
N GLY A 155 -1.81 8.11 8.10
CA GLY A 155 -1.32 9.49 8.10
C GLY A 155 -0.21 9.74 7.08
N VAL A 156 -0.15 8.95 6.01
CA VAL A 156 0.77 9.16 4.88
C VAL A 156 -0.01 9.85 3.78
N HIS A 157 0.25 11.15 3.55
CA HIS A 157 -0.36 11.87 2.44
C HIS A 157 0.26 11.43 1.11
N ALA A 158 -0.42 10.50 0.44
CA ALA A 158 0.06 9.88 -0.78
C ALA A 158 -0.93 10.04 -1.94
N ARG A 159 -0.45 9.76 -3.14
CA ARG A 159 -1.25 9.55 -4.34
C ARG A 159 -0.83 8.23 -4.98
N VAL A 160 -1.78 7.30 -5.06
CA VAL A 160 -1.53 5.98 -5.67
C VAL A 160 -2.01 5.98 -7.11
N TYR A 161 -1.12 5.63 -8.03
CA TYR A 161 -1.42 5.45 -9.45
C TYR A 161 -1.32 3.99 -9.84
N ARG A 162 -2.13 3.61 -10.82
CA ARG A 162 -1.84 2.46 -11.67
C ARG A 162 -1.13 2.97 -12.91
N GLU A 163 -0.10 2.24 -13.33
CA GLU A 163 0.57 2.53 -14.60
C GLU A 163 -0.44 2.49 -15.74
N ASP A 164 -0.46 3.57 -16.52
CA ASP A 164 -1.34 3.74 -17.67
C ASP A 164 -0.49 4.16 -18.88
N PRO A 165 -0.27 3.25 -19.85
CA PRO A 165 0.57 3.53 -21.02
C PRO A 165 -0.05 4.57 -21.97
N SER A 166 -1.33 4.92 -21.80
CA SER A 166 -1.98 5.98 -22.57
C SER A 166 -1.70 7.38 -22.02
N CYS A 167 -1.09 7.49 -20.83
CA CYS A 167 -0.71 8.78 -20.29
C CYS A 167 0.32 9.50 -21.16
N PRO A 168 0.17 10.82 -21.35
CA PRO A 168 1.16 11.62 -22.06
C PRO A 168 2.54 11.41 -21.46
N VAL A 169 3.50 11.06 -22.32
CA VAL A 169 4.86 10.67 -21.90
C VAL A 169 5.65 11.86 -21.37
N ASP A 170 5.23 13.12 -21.53
CA ASP A 170 5.94 14.32 -21.05
C ASP A 170 5.91 14.53 -19.52
N GLN A 171 6.12 13.45 -18.76
CA GLN A 171 6.30 13.44 -17.31
C GLN A 171 7.64 14.00 -16.83
N ARG A 172 8.50 14.48 -17.74
CA ARG A 172 9.74 15.17 -17.36
C ARG A 172 9.46 16.44 -16.54
N ASP A 173 8.23 16.94 -16.58
CA ASP A 173 7.75 18.11 -15.83
C ASP A 173 7.20 17.78 -14.44
N LEU A 174 7.27 16.53 -13.96
CA LEU A 174 6.67 16.13 -12.69
C LEU A 174 7.30 16.75 -11.41
N ASN A 175 8.18 17.75 -11.54
CA ASN A 175 8.82 18.44 -10.41
C ASN A 175 9.33 17.46 -9.33
N ARG A 176 9.91 16.34 -9.77
CA ARG A 176 10.41 15.27 -8.91
C ARG A 176 11.55 15.81 -8.06
N ASP A 177 11.43 15.68 -6.74
CA ASP A 177 12.50 16.05 -5.83
C ASP A 177 13.24 14.79 -5.35
N ARG A 178 14.20 14.33 -6.17
CA ARG A 178 15.02 13.14 -5.85
C ARG A 178 15.81 13.27 -4.53
N GLY A 179 16.03 14.49 -4.05
CA GLY A 179 16.66 14.73 -2.74
C GLY A 179 15.69 14.37 -1.62
N VAL A 180 14.47 14.90 -1.72
CA VAL A 180 13.38 14.60 -0.78
C VAL A 180 12.98 13.13 -0.86
N THR A 181 12.85 12.54 -2.05
CA THR A 181 12.51 11.11 -2.20
C THR A 181 13.49 10.22 -1.45
N ARG A 182 14.81 10.47 -1.55
CA ARG A 182 15.82 9.70 -0.81
C ARG A 182 15.79 9.91 0.69
N ALA A 183 15.29 11.05 1.16
CA ALA A 183 15.13 11.31 2.58
C ALA A 183 13.82 10.72 3.14
N ALA A 184 12.75 10.75 2.34
CA ALA A 184 11.43 10.27 2.71
C ALA A 184 11.27 8.76 2.53
N ILE A 185 12.02 8.15 1.62
CA ILE A 185 11.84 6.75 1.24
C ILE A 185 13.13 5.98 1.49
N GLY A 186 13.03 5.02 2.39
CA GLY A 186 14.06 4.03 2.64
C GLY A 186 14.31 3.19 1.39
N LYS A 187 15.48 2.54 1.35
CA LYS A 187 15.84 1.65 0.25
C LYS A 187 14.74 0.59 0.07
N ILE A 188 14.32 0.38 -1.18
CA ILE A 188 13.42 -0.72 -1.52
C ILE A 188 14.24 -2.00 -1.59
N GLU A 189 13.90 -2.96 -0.74
CA GLU A 189 14.57 -4.24 -0.65
C GLU A 189 13.58 -5.37 -0.85
N ARG A 190 14.09 -6.54 -1.25
CA ARG A 190 13.27 -7.74 -1.35
C ARG A 190 13.47 -8.59 -0.10
N GLU A 191 12.39 -8.83 0.64
CA GLU A 191 12.37 -9.70 1.82
C GLU A 191 11.25 -10.75 1.64
N ASN A 192 11.60 -12.04 1.61
CA ASN A 192 10.61 -13.14 1.62
C ASN A 192 9.43 -12.98 0.64
N ASN A 193 9.71 -12.79 -0.66
CA ASN A 193 8.69 -12.55 -1.70
C ASN A 193 7.86 -11.27 -1.46
N ARG A 194 8.46 -10.26 -0.83
CA ARG A 194 7.88 -8.93 -0.71
C ARG A 194 8.88 -7.87 -1.11
N LEU A 195 8.40 -6.82 -1.76
CA LEU A 195 9.11 -5.56 -1.89
C LEU A 195 8.80 -4.71 -0.66
N VAL A 196 9.83 -4.36 0.08
CA VAL A 196 9.72 -3.69 1.37
C VAL A 196 10.39 -2.33 1.28
N THR A 197 9.70 -1.31 1.77
CA THR A 197 10.24 0.06 1.89
C THR A 197 9.70 0.73 3.13
N THR A 198 10.45 1.70 3.66
CA THR A 198 10.06 2.51 4.81
C THR A 198 9.77 3.93 4.34
N ILE A 199 8.61 4.46 4.71
CA ILE A 199 8.20 5.84 4.44
C ILE A 199 8.41 6.65 5.72
N HIS A 200 9.23 7.70 5.65
CA HIS A 200 9.46 8.68 6.70
C HIS A 200 8.53 9.87 6.51
N ARG A 201 7.39 9.87 7.23
CA ARG A 201 6.35 10.91 7.06
C ARG A 201 6.86 12.32 7.37
N ASP A 202 7.75 12.46 8.34
CA ASP A 202 8.36 13.74 8.75
C ASP A 202 9.35 14.32 7.73
N LYS A 203 9.70 13.54 6.70
CA LYS A 203 10.64 13.95 5.65
C LYS A 203 9.94 14.33 4.35
N ILE A 204 8.61 14.24 4.29
CA ILE A 204 7.80 14.72 3.16
C ILE A 204 7.43 16.18 3.47
N PRO A 205 7.98 17.18 2.75
CA PRO A 205 7.71 18.59 3.01
C PRO A 205 6.26 18.95 2.68
N ASP A 206 5.73 19.97 3.36
CA ASP A 206 4.45 20.56 3.01
C ASP A 206 4.42 20.99 1.53
N GLY A 207 3.28 20.74 0.87
CA GLY A 207 3.13 20.99 -0.58
C GLY A 207 3.81 19.95 -1.48
N SER A 208 4.40 18.89 -0.90
CA SER A 208 4.84 17.71 -1.62
C SER A 208 3.88 16.55 -1.36
N THR A 209 3.79 15.61 -2.30
CA THR A 209 2.96 14.41 -2.15
C THR A 209 3.79 13.18 -2.46
N LEU A 210 3.68 12.17 -1.60
CA LEU A 210 4.21 10.85 -1.88
C LEU A 210 3.45 10.24 -3.05
N VAL A 211 4.15 9.79 -4.08
CA VAL A 211 3.53 9.09 -5.21
C VAL A 211 3.94 7.63 -5.18
N VAL A 212 2.96 6.75 -5.17
CA VAL A 212 3.16 5.29 -5.29
C VAL A 212 2.59 4.86 -6.62
N PHE A 213 3.39 4.20 -7.46
CA PHE A 213 2.91 3.66 -8.72
C PHE A 213 2.94 2.14 -8.71
N LEU A 214 1.79 1.57 -9.07
CA LEU A 214 1.51 0.16 -9.16
C LEU A 214 1.58 -0.29 -10.63
N PRO A 215 1.95 -1.54 -10.90
CA PRO A 215 2.09 -2.02 -12.27
C PRO A 215 0.74 -2.11 -12.97
N SER A 216 0.75 -2.02 -14.29
CA SER A 216 -0.44 -2.29 -15.09
C SER A 216 -0.87 -3.77 -14.97
N ASN A 217 -2.15 -4.03 -15.27
CA ASN A 217 -2.68 -5.38 -15.42
C ASN A 217 -2.28 -6.01 -16.77
N GLU A 218 -1.82 -5.19 -17.71
CA GLU A 218 -1.38 -5.65 -19.01
C GLU A 218 0.01 -6.26 -18.90
N ASP A 219 0.36 -7.17 -19.82
CA ASP A 219 1.67 -7.84 -19.95
C ASP A 219 2.79 -6.85 -20.33
N THR A 220 2.84 -5.68 -19.70
CA THR A 220 3.95 -4.75 -19.81
C THR A 220 5.09 -5.29 -18.94
N PRO A 221 6.22 -5.66 -19.55
CA PRO A 221 7.36 -6.26 -18.84
C PRO A 221 8.16 -5.22 -18.04
N HIS A 222 7.63 -4.01 -17.87
CA HIS A 222 8.38 -2.84 -17.43
C HIS A 222 7.64 -2.17 -16.27
N GLY A 223 8.29 -2.14 -15.10
CA GLY A 223 7.78 -1.51 -13.88
C GLY A 223 6.97 -2.47 -13.00
N LEU A 224 7.51 -2.81 -11.82
CA LEU A 224 6.75 -3.61 -10.84
C LEU A 224 6.14 -2.75 -9.75
N PHE A 225 6.87 -1.74 -9.32
CA PHE A 225 6.55 -0.94 -8.16
C PHE A 225 7.59 0.16 -8.04
N GLY A 226 7.15 1.35 -7.68
CA GLY A 226 8.07 2.38 -7.23
C GLY A 226 7.36 3.50 -6.50
N VAL A 227 8.19 4.33 -5.89
CA VAL A 227 7.76 5.38 -4.99
C VAL A 227 8.61 6.62 -5.23
N ASP A 228 7.96 7.78 -5.37
CA ASP A 228 8.61 9.07 -5.57
C ASP A 228 7.94 10.17 -4.73
N VAL A 229 8.53 11.35 -4.66
CA VAL A 229 7.93 12.53 -4.04
C VAL A 229 7.87 13.64 -5.07
N LEU A 230 6.64 14.08 -5.37
CA LEU A 230 6.36 15.14 -6.32
C LEU A 230 6.01 16.44 -5.60
N LYS A 231 6.33 17.57 -6.23
CA LYS A 231 5.94 18.91 -5.75
C LYS A 231 4.89 19.53 -6.67
N GLY A 232 3.93 20.23 -6.07
CA GLY A 232 2.93 21.01 -6.81
C GLY A 232 1.76 20.16 -7.31
N GLU A 233 1.25 20.48 -8.50
CA GLU A 233 0.09 19.80 -9.07
C GLU A 233 0.44 18.38 -9.50
N LEU A 234 -0.38 17.43 -9.05
CA LEU A 234 -0.22 16.02 -9.38
C LEU A 234 -0.89 15.70 -10.72
N PRO A 235 -0.29 14.84 -11.54
CA PRO A 235 -0.89 14.44 -12.80
C PRO A 235 -2.17 13.62 -12.56
N SER A 236 -3.10 13.63 -13.51
CA SER A 236 -4.31 12.81 -13.42
C SER A 236 -4.03 11.31 -13.61
N CYS A 237 -2.93 10.97 -14.26
CA CYS A 237 -2.54 9.59 -14.56
C CYS A 237 -1.00 9.46 -14.61
N TYR A 238 -0.46 8.25 -14.58
CA TYR A 238 1.00 8.03 -14.50
C TYR A 238 1.53 6.96 -15.47
N HIS A 239 2.62 7.24 -16.18
CA HIS A 239 3.36 6.28 -17.01
C HIS A 239 4.86 6.32 -16.68
N ALA A 240 5.41 5.19 -16.23
CA ALA A 240 6.82 5.12 -15.89
C ALA A 240 7.69 5.10 -17.16
N GLN A 241 8.58 6.08 -17.33
CA GLN A 241 9.52 6.08 -18.45
C GLN A 241 10.66 5.08 -18.21
N ASN A 242 10.90 4.20 -19.19
CA ASN A 242 11.98 3.22 -19.16
C ASN A 242 13.41 3.80 -19.08
N GLU A 243 13.62 5.04 -19.54
CA GLU A 243 14.94 5.68 -19.51
C GLU A 243 15.46 5.93 -18.08
N GLU A 244 14.57 5.91 -17.08
CA GLU A 244 14.92 6.20 -15.68
C GLU A 244 15.38 4.97 -14.88
N LEU A 245 15.33 3.76 -15.48
CA LEU A 245 15.72 2.50 -14.85
C LEU A 245 17.17 2.07 -15.18
N ARG A 246 17.90 2.86 -15.98
CA ARG A 246 19.28 2.57 -16.40
C ARG A 246 20.33 3.26 -15.52
#